data_AF-A0A5C7Z1X0-F1
#
_entry.id   AF-A0A5C7Z1X0-F1
#
_cell.length_a   1.000
_cell.length_b   1.000
_cell.length_c   1.000
_cell.angle_alpha   90.00
_cell.angle_beta   90.00
_cell.angle_gamma   90.00
#
_symmetry.space_group_name_H-M   'P 1'
#
loop_
_entity.id
_entity.type
_entity.pdbx_description
1 polymer ?
#
loop_
_entity_poly.entity_id
_entity_poly.type
_entity_poly.pdbx_seq_one_letter_code
_entity_poly.pdbx_strand_id
1 'polypeptide(L)' 'MKKILLSCLVFGLLSFSSLNLETSENKTIKTNVIGCKNGQCKAIAKSTKKQCKNCVSKKGDSYCSRHK' A
#
# COMPACT_ATOMS: atom_id res chain seq x y z
N MET A 1 34.02 -20.88 -38.74
CA MET A 1 33.08 -19.81 -39.14
C MET A 1 31.80 -20.06 -38.36
N LYS A 2 31.64 -19.54 -37.15
CA LYS A 2 31.30 -18.15 -36.81
C LYS A 2 30.00 -17.73 -37.54
N LYS A 3 28.91 -17.90 -36.78
CA LYS A 3 27.80 -16.95 -36.63
C LYS A 3 26.61 -17.05 -37.59
N ILE A 4 25.46 -17.17 -36.92
CA ILE A 4 24.13 -16.63 -37.23
C ILE A 4 23.27 -17.53 -38.14
N LEU A 5 22.25 -18.11 -37.52
CA LEU A 5 20.83 -17.87 -37.83
C LEU A 5 20.02 -18.73 -36.84
N LEU A 6 19.37 -18.10 -35.86
CA LEU A 6 17.90 -17.90 -35.82
C LEU A 6 17.21 -19.19 -35.29
N SER A 7 16.33 -19.21 -34.30
CA SER A 7 15.43 -18.16 -33.81
C SER A 7 14.62 -18.74 -32.64
N CYS A 8 14.28 -17.89 -31.68
CA CYS A 8 13.07 -17.95 -30.85
C CYS A 8 12.74 -19.24 -30.09
N LEU A 9 13.22 -19.34 -28.85
CA LEU A 9 12.39 -19.87 -27.77
C LEU A 9 12.51 -18.96 -26.53
N VAL A 10 11.95 -17.76 -26.66
CA VAL A 10 11.72 -16.85 -25.53
C VAL A 10 10.22 -16.71 -25.35
N PHE A 11 9.64 -17.46 -24.42
CA PHE A 11 8.45 -17.11 -23.64
C PHE A 11 8.52 -18.00 -22.40
N GLY A 12 8.64 -17.55 -21.17
CA GLY A 12 8.49 -16.24 -20.59
C GLY A 12 8.29 -16.52 -19.11
N LEU A 13 9.37 -16.83 -18.38
CA LEU A 13 9.32 -16.91 -16.92
C LEU A 13 9.53 -15.49 -16.39
N LEU A 14 8.47 -14.69 -16.44
CA LEU A 14 8.39 -13.47 -15.64
C LEU A 14 8.46 -13.92 -14.17
N SER A 15 9.66 -13.84 -13.62
CA SER A 15 9.91 -14.00 -12.19
C SER A 15 9.25 -12.83 -11.48
N PHE A 16 8.10 -13.07 -10.84
CA PHE A 16 7.57 -12.13 -9.88
C PHE A 16 8.49 -12.16 -8.65
N SER A 17 9.46 -11.26 -8.61
CA SER A 17 10.13 -10.89 -7.37
C SER A 17 9.08 -10.22 -6.49
N SER A 18 8.42 -11.00 -5.64
CA SER A 18 7.63 -10.43 -4.54
C SER A 18 8.62 -9.76 -3.60
N LEU A 19 8.77 -8.45 -3.77
CA LEU A 19 9.48 -7.61 -2.83
C LEU A 19 8.61 -7.56 -1.58
N ASN A 20 8.82 -8.53 -0.68
CA ASN A 20 8.36 -8.43 0.70
C ASN A 20 9.12 -7.27 1.31
N LEU A 21 8.61 -6.06 1.10
CA LEU A 21 8.95 -4.93 1.93
C LEU A 21 8.30 -5.22 3.29
N GLU A 22 8.97 -6.07 4.07
CA GLU A 22 8.83 -6.07 5.51
C GLU A 22 9.34 -4.71 5.97
N THR A 23 8.47 -3.71 5.85
CA THR A 23 8.53 -2.52 6.68
C THR A 23 8.23 -2.98 8.10
N SER A 24 9.22 -3.64 8.70
CA SER A 24 9.50 -3.52 10.13
C SER A 24 9.90 -2.07 10.38
N GLU A 25 8.94 -1.15 10.25
CA GLU A 25 9.06 0.17 10.88
C GLU A 25 8.77 -0.04 12.36
N ASN A 26 9.77 -0.58 13.06
CA ASN A 26 10.17 0.02 14.32
C ASN A 26 10.82 1.39 13.99
N LYS A 27 9.99 2.30 13.47
CA LYS A 27 10.36 3.67 13.18
C LYS A 27 9.27 4.47 13.84
N THR A 28 9.57 4.82 15.09
CA THR A 28 9.15 6.03 15.78
C THR A 28 8.35 6.91 14.82
N ILE A 29 7.03 6.91 15.00
CA ILE A 29 6.03 7.59 14.18
C ILE A 29 6.49 9.05 14.04
N LYS A 30 7.30 9.32 13.03
CA LYS A 30 7.51 10.67 12.49
C LYS A 30 6.20 10.96 11.79
N THR A 31 5.28 11.47 12.59
CA THR A 31 4.14 12.26 12.20
C THR A 31 4.55 13.12 11.01
N ASN A 32 4.16 12.71 9.81
CA ASN A 32 4.10 13.63 8.69
C ASN A 32 2.82 14.45 8.96
N VAL A 33 2.99 15.50 9.76
CA VAL A 33 1.94 16.34 10.36
C VAL A 33 1.29 17.18 9.26
N ILE A 34 0.54 16.53 8.36
CA ILE A 34 -0.68 17.14 7.85
C ILE A 34 -1.79 16.37 8.55
N GLY A 35 -1.99 16.68 9.83
CA GLY A 35 -3.07 16.10 10.61
C GLY A 35 -4.40 16.33 9.90
N CYS A 36 -5.26 15.31 9.86
CA CYS A 36 -6.57 15.44 9.24
C CYS A 36 -7.34 16.61 9.85
N LYS A 37 -7.70 17.62 9.03
CA LYS A 37 -8.44 18.83 9.47
C LYS A 37 -9.68 18.50 10.30
N ASN A 38 -10.38 17.43 9.95
CA ASN A 38 -11.66 17.04 10.56
C ASN A 38 -11.58 15.76 11.41
N GLY A 39 -10.40 15.13 11.51
CA GLY A 39 -10.19 13.84 12.19
C GLY A 39 -9.92 12.68 11.23
N GLN A 40 -9.44 11.56 11.80
CA GLN A 40 -9.13 10.32 11.07
C GLN A 40 -10.27 9.30 11.23
N CYS A 41 -10.52 8.55 10.16
CA CYS A 41 -11.53 7.48 10.15
C CYS A 41 -11.25 6.43 11.23
N LYS A 42 -12.28 6.04 11.98
CA LYS A 42 -12.20 5.05 13.07
C LYS A 42 -12.37 3.58 12.62
N ALA A 43 -12.57 3.32 11.33
CA ALA A 43 -12.73 1.96 10.82
C ALA A 43 -11.45 1.12 11.02
N ILE A 44 -11.61 -0.14 11.44
CA ILE A 44 -10.52 -1.11 11.61
C ILE A 44 -10.73 -2.26 10.63
N ALA A 45 -9.72 -2.54 9.80
CA ALA A 45 -9.79 -3.65 8.86
C ALA A 45 -9.83 -4.99 9.60
N LYS A 46 -10.78 -5.87 9.25
CA LYS A 46 -10.95 -7.17 9.93
C LYS A 46 -9.73 -8.09 9.79
N SER A 47 -9.12 -8.12 8.60
CA SER A 47 -8.00 -9.00 8.24
C SER A 47 -6.67 -8.55 8.84
N THR A 48 -6.37 -7.25 8.75
CA THR A 48 -5.07 -6.71 9.17
C THR A 48 -5.09 -6.07 10.55
N LYS A 49 -6.27 -5.85 11.13
CA LYS A 49 -6.48 -5.12 12.39
C LYS A 49 -5.91 -3.69 12.39
N LYS A 50 -5.58 -3.14 11.22
CA LYS A 50 -5.07 -1.77 11.06
C LYS A 50 -6.23 -0.78 10.92
N GLN A 51 -6.09 0.38 11.54
CA GLN A 51 -7.04 1.49 11.38
C GLN A 51 -6.92 2.10 9.98
N CYS A 52 -8.05 2.51 9.43
CA CYS A 52 -8.11 3.27 8.19
C CYS A 52 -7.32 4.58 8.32
N LYS A 53 -6.46 4.87 7.33
CA LYS A 53 -5.64 6.08 7.30
C LYS A 53 -6.32 7.28 6.62
N ASN A 54 -7.55 7.10 6.13
CA ASN A 54 -8.28 8.17 5.45
C ASN A 54 -8.83 9.19 6.46
N CYS A 55 -8.80 10.47 6.10
CA CYS A 55 -9.46 11.53 6.86
C CYS A 55 -10.98 11.48 6.70
N VAL A 56 -11.70 11.96 7.72
CA VAL A 56 -13.14 12.17 7.62
C VAL A 56 -13.45 13.48 6.88
N SER A 57 -14.57 13.51 6.18
CA SER A 57 -14.91 14.64 5.31
C SER A 57 -15.46 15.83 6.08
N LYS A 58 -16.20 15.61 7.17
CA LYS A 58 -16.76 16.67 8.01
C LYS A 58 -16.32 16.53 9.46
N LYS A 59 -16.24 17.66 10.17
CA LYS A 59 -15.97 17.69 11.60
C LYS A 59 -17.11 16.95 12.32
N GLY A 60 -16.77 15.99 13.17
CA GLY A 60 -17.73 15.18 13.93
C GLY A 60 -18.05 13.82 13.31
N ASP A 61 -17.69 13.60 12.04
CA ASP A 61 -17.83 12.28 11.43
C ASP A 61 -16.85 11.29 12.09
N SER A 62 -17.30 10.06 12.31
CA SER A 62 -16.44 8.98 12.82
C SER A 62 -15.78 8.17 11.70
N TYR A 63 -16.34 8.19 10.49
CA TYR A 63 -15.91 7.36 9.38
C TYR A 63 -15.74 8.16 8.09
N CYS A 64 -14.83 7.73 7.23
CA CYS A 64 -14.64 8.33 5.91
C CYS A 64 -15.75 7.87 4.95
N SER A 65 -15.86 8.51 3.78
CA SER A 65 -16.89 8.21 2.76
C SER A 65 -16.97 6.73 2.34
N ARG A 66 -15.87 5.98 2.45
CA ARG A 66 -15.78 4.55 2.12
C ARG A 66 -16.25 3.61 3.23
N HIS A 67 -16.46 4.14 4.43
CA HIS A 67 -16.86 3.40 5.63
C HIS A 67 -18.08 4.05 6.31
N LYS A 68 -18.89 4.79 5.54
CA LYS A 68 -20.17 5.33 6.02
C LYS A 68 -21.13 4.23 6.41
#